data_AF-C7Q0Y6-F1
#
_entry.id   AF-C7Q0Y6-F1
#
_cell.length_a   1.000
_cell.length_b   1.000
_cell.length_c   1.000
_cell.angle_alpha   90.00
_cell.angle_beta   90.00
_cell.angle_gamma   90.00
#
_symmetry.space_group_name_H-M   'P 1'
#
loop_
_entity.id
_entity.type
_entity.pdbx_description
1 polymer ?
#
loop_
_entity_poly.entity_id
_entity_poly.type
_entity_poly.pdbx_seq_one_letter_code
_entity_poly.pdbx_strand_id
1 'polypeptide(L)'
;MAPEYTKPTYVVTGLVNGDGKILGGTGGFTVERVDEGVYTVLFIPTFLVTPVVVATQVYPNELSSKGFDTRDNAVVVGADNTRVRIRTGNHEGRPKDRTFTFNATGMGPGLLAEEASD
;
A
#
# COMPACT_ATOMS: atom_id res chain seq x y z
N MET A 1 -11.36 33.08 -17.30
CA MET A 1 -10.47 32.36 -16.36
C MET A 1 -10.97 30.93 -16.33
N ALA A 2 -10.17 29.93 -16.73
CA ALA A 2 -10.58 28.53 -16.64
C ALA A 2 -10.53 28.10 -15.16
N PRO A 3 -11.46 27.27 -14.65
CA PRO A 3 -11.42 26.82 -13.27
C PRO A 3 -10.11 26.05 -13.03
N GLU A 4 -9.45 26.37 -11.93
CA GLU A 4 -8.25 25.67 -11.48
C GLU A 4 -8.68 24.28 -11.00
N TYR A 5 -8.42 23.26 -11.81
CA TYR A 5 -8.72 21.88 -11.49
C TYR A 5 -7.71 21.38 -10.44
N THR A 6 -8.00 21.52 -9.16
CA THR A 6 -7.27 20.79 -8.11
C THR A 6 -7.55 19.30 -8.31
N LYS A 7 -6.66 18.61 -9.00
CA LYS A 7 -6.72 17.15 -9.18
C LYS A 7 -6.81 16.50 -7.79
N PRO A 8 -7.89 15.76 -7.47
CA PRO A 8 -8.09 15.27 -6.11
C PRO A 8 -7.02 14.25 -5.75
N THR A 9 -6.46 14.41 -4.55
CA THR A 9 -5.55 13.45 -3.95
C THR A 9 -6.31 12.15 -3.67
N TYR A 10 -5.80 11.05 -4.20
CA TYR A 10 -6.29 9.71 -3.93
C TYR A 10 -5.31 8.99 -3.03
N VAL A 11 -5.85 8.33 -2.00
CA VAL A 11 -5.07 7.65 -0.97
C VAL A 11 -5.58 6.23 -0.85
N VAL A 12 -4.67 5.27 -1.00
CA VAL A 12 -4.92 3.86 -0.76
C VAL A 12 -4.02 3.40 0.36
N THR A 13 -4.61 2.96 1.47
CA THR A 13 -3.87 2.41 2.61
C THR A 13 -4.35 1.00 2.91
N GLY A 14 -3.43 0.16 3.40
CA GLY A 14 -3.76 -1.20 3.81
C GLY A 14 -2.89 -1.71 4.92
N LEU A 15 -3.49 -2.55 5.76
CA LEU A 15 -2.82 -3.46 6.69
C LEU A 15 -3.03 -4.88 6.16
N VAL A 16 -1.94 -5.58 5.89
CA VAL A 16 -1.93 -6.89 5.23
C VAL A 16 -1.15 -7.87 6.10
N ASN A 17 -1.68 -9.06 6.33
CA ASN A 17 -1.00 -10.10 7.09
C ASN A 17 -0.03 -10.93 6.22
N GLY A 18 0.71 -11.85 6.85
CA GLY A 18 1.67 -12.73 6.15
C GLY A 18 1.07 -13.61 5.05
N ASP A 19 -0.22 -13.93 5.11
CA ASP A 19 -0.90 -14.72 4.09
C ASP A 19 -1.40 -13.88 2.91
N GLY A 20 -1.17 -12.56 2.93
CA GLY A 20 -1.72 -11.62 1.95
C GLY A 20 -3.17 -11.22 2.23
N LYS A 21 -3.74 -11.59 3.38
CA LYS A 21 -5.09 -11.18 3.78
C LYS A 21 -5.10 -9.73 4.22
N ILE A 22 -6.07 -8.98 3.72
CA ILE A 22 -6.33 -7.60 4.15
C ILE A 22 -7.00 -7.63 5.52
N LEU A 23 -6.38 -6.97 6.50
CA LEU A 23 -6.90 -6.81 7.86
C LEU A 23 -7.59 -5.45 8.08
N GLY A 24 -7.24 -4.44 7.27
CA GLY A 24 -7.82 -3.10 7.34
C GLY A 24 -7.25 -2.18 6.26
N GLY A 25 -7.82 -0.97 6.13
CA GLY A 25 -7.41 0.01 5.12
C GLY A 25 -8.58 0.80 4.54
N THR A 26 -8.30 1.61 3.51
CA THR A 26 -9.30 2.41 2.78
C THR A 26 -10.16 1.59 1.82
N GLY A 27 -9.79 0.33 1.57
CA GLY A 27 -10.26 -0.41 0.40
C GLY A 27 -9.66 0.15 -0.89
N GLY A 28 -10.19 -0.29 -2.03
CA GLY A 28 -9.71 0.13 -3.35
C GLY A 28 -8.39 -0.53 -3.77
N PHE A 29 -8.14 -1.75 -3.28
CA PHE A 29 -7.02 -2.57 -3.70
C PHE A 29 -7.30 -4.05 -3.47
N THR A 30 -6.53 -4.90 -4.13
CA THR A 30 -6.40 -6.32 -3.83
C THR A 30 -4.95 -6.67 -3.53
N VAL A 31 -4.74 -7.81 -2.88
CA VAL A 31 -3.40 -8.31 -2.55
C VAL A 31 -3.24 -9.72 -3.08
N GLU A 32 -2.10 -9.98 -3.70
CA GLU A 32 -1.64 -11.29 -4.12
C GLU A 32 -0.31 -11.60 -3.43
N ARG A 33 -0.24 -12.71 -2.69
CA ARG A 33 1.03 -13.26 -2.20
C ARG A 33 1.66 -14.08 -3.34
N VAL A 34 2.74 -13.57 -3.90
CA VAL A 34 3.42 -14.14 -5.08
C VAL A 34 4.44 -15.21 -4.69
N ASP A 35 5.13 -14.99 -3.57
CA ASP A 35 6.13 -15.89 -3.00
C ASP A 35 6.25 -15.62 -1.48
N GLU A 36 7.06 -16.39 -0.75
CA GLU A 36 7.35 -16.12 0.66
C GLU A 36 7.87 -14.68 0.83
N GLY A 37 7.15 -13.89 1.62
CA GLY A 37 7.45 -12.49 1.88
C GLY A 37 7.38 -11.58 0.66
N VAL A 38 6.72 -11.97 -0.44
CA VAL A 38 6.58 -11.14 -1.64
C VAL A 38 5.12 -10.94 -2.00
N TYR A 39 4.67 -9.68 -2.04
CA TYR A 39 3.27 -9.32 -2.25
C TYR A 39 3.11 -8.30 -3.38
N THR A 40 2.09 -8.51 -4.21
CA THR A 40 1.57 -7.50 -5.12
C THR A 40 0.34 -6.87 -4.51
N VAL A 41 0.31 -5.55 -4.43
CA VAL A 41 -0.93 -4.80 -4.18
C VAL A 41 -1.37 -4.19 -5.51
N LEU A 42 -2.58 -4.52 -5.96
CA LEU A 42 -3.19 -3.94 -7.16
C LEU A 42 -4.16 -2.84 -6.74
N PHE A 43 -4.07 -1.65 -7.34
CA PHE A 43 -4.94 -0.51 -7.04
C PHE A 43 -6.23 -0.58 -7.87
N ILE A 44 -7.37 -0.42 -7.23
CA ILE A 44 -8.70 -0.49 -7.86
C ILE A 44 -9.59 0.64 -7.30
N PRO A 45 -9.85 1.72 -8.05
CA PRO A 45 -9.31 2.00 -9.38
C PRO A 45 -7.80 2.34 -9.35
N THR A 46 -7.16 2.30 -10.52
CA THR A 46 -5.74 2.62 -10.67
C THR A 46 -5.47 4.12 -10.47
N PHE A 47 -4.25 4.47 -10.07
CA PHE A 47 -3.81 5.87 -10.10
C PHE A 47 -3.61 6.34 -11.55
N LEU A 48 -3.68 7.66 -11.77
CA LEU A 48 -3.42 8.28 -13.07
C LEU A 48 -1.92 8.33 -13.41
N VAL A 49 -1.08 8.41 -12.38
CA VAL A 49 0.38 8.39 -12.45
C VAL A 49 0.92 7.53 -11.31
N THR A 50 2.19 7.11 -11.37
CA THR A 50 2.80 6.33 -10.27
C THR A 50 2.66 7.09 -8.94
N PRO A 51 2.00 6.53 -7.93
CA PRO A 51 1.84 7.18 -6.64
C PRO A 51 3.16 7.15 -5.85
N VAL A 52 3.27 8.02 -4.85
CA VAL A 52 4.26 7.86 -3.79
C VAL A 52 3.79 6.73 -2.89
N VAL A 53 4.66 5.76 -2.61
CA VAL A 53 4.33 4.62 -1.75
C VAL A 53 5.33 4.50 -0.62
N VAL A 54 4.80 4.39 0.59
CA VAL A 54 5.56 3.99 1.79
C VAL A 54 5.00 2.67 2.31
N ALA A 55 5.88 1.82 2.81
CA ALA A 55 5.51 0.58 3.48
C ALA A 55 6.35 0.43 4.75
N THR A 56 5.76 -0.19 5.78
CA THR A 56 6.48 -0.57 6.98
C THR A 56 6.01 -1.91 7.46
N GLN A 57 6.93 -2.69 8.03
CA GLN A 57 6.58 -3.95 8.65
C GLN A 57 5.89 -3.68 9.99
N VAL A 58 4.88 -4.49 10.31
CA VAL A 58 4.27 -4.56 11.63
C VAL A 58 4.82 -5.81 12.31
N TYR A 59 5.76 -5.64 13.23
CA TYR A 59 6.42 -6.75 13.92
C TYR A 59 6.31 -6.63 15.44
N PRO A 60 5.95 -7.72 16.16
CA PRO A 60 5.29 -8.94 15.68
C PRO A 60 3.77 -8.74 15.49
N ASN A 61 3.29 -7.49 15.48
CA ASN A 61 1.87 -7.14 15.61
C ASN A 61 1.27 -7.49 16.98
N GLU A 62 2.06 -7.34 18.04
CA GLU A 62 1.65 -7.55 19.43
C GLU A 62 2.12 -6.36 20.28
N LEU A 63 1.19 -5.67 20.94
CA LEU A 63 1.50 -4.47 21.75
C LEU A 63 2.38 -4.78 22.97
N SER A 64 2.39 -6.03 23.44
CA SER A 64 3.22 -6.48 24.56
C SER A 64 4.65 -6.85 24.17
N SER A 65 4.95 -6.94 22.87
CA SER A 65 6.28 -7.33 22.40
C SER A 65 7.31 -6.25 22.71
N LYS A 66 8.49 -6.70 23.15
CA LYS A 66 9.70 -5.86 23.28
C LYS A 66 10.71 -6.11 22.17
N GLY A 67 10.42 -7.07 21.28
CA GLY A 67 11.35 -7.52 20.25
C GLY A 67 11.28 -6.68 18.98
N PHE A 68 12.43 -6.33 18.44
CA PHE A 68 12.60 -5.71 17.12
C PHE A 68 14.00 -6.06 16.59
N ASP A 69 14.12 -6.23 15.27
CA ASP A 69 15.40 -6.22 14.55
C ASP A 69 15.20 -5.32 13.33
N THR A 70 16.10 -4.39 13.07
CA THR A 70 15.96 -3.47 11.94
C THR A 70 15.97 -4.17 10.57
N ARG A 71 16.43 -5.43 10.52
CA ARG A 71 16.38 -6.28 9.32
C ARG A 71 14.99 -6.90 9.10
N ASP A 72 14.16 -6.97 10.14
CA ASP A 72 12.73 -7.28 10.02
C ASP A 72 12.04 -6.05 9.37
N ASN A 73 11.87 -6.07 8.04
CA ASN A 73 11.44 -4.88 7.30
C ASN A 73 10.51 -5.20 6.13
N ALA A 74 9.72 -4.21 5.71
CA ALA A 74 8.93 -4.20 4.48
C ALA A 74 9.53 -3.19 3.50
N VAL A 75 9.94 -3.66 2.33
CA VAL A 75 10.60 -2.86 1.30
C VAL A 75 9.68 -2.75 0.09
N VAL A 76 9.43 -1.51 -0.35
CA VAL A 76 8.84 -1.26 -1.67
C VAL A 76 9.89 -1.60 -2.73
N VAL A 77 9.65 -2.69 -3.48
CA VAL A 77 10.55 -3.15 -4.54
C VAL A 77 10.38 -2.29 -5.80
N GLY A 78 9.15 -1.86 -6.07
CA GLY A 78 8.82 -1.01 -7.20
C GLY A 78 7.32 -0.72 -7.23
N ALA A 79 6.94 0.38 -7.89
CA ALA A 79 5.55 0.80 -8.06
C ALA A 79 5.34 1.35 -9.47
N ASP A 80 4.14 1.13 -10.00
CA ASP A 80 3.58 1.82 -11.15
C ASP A 80 2.18 2.35 -10.78
N ASN A 81 1.46 2.93 -11.74
CA ASN A 81 0.14 3.50 -11.48
C ASN A 81 -0.95 2.45 -11.18
N THR A 82 -0.69 1.17 -11.50
CA THR A 82 -1.62 0.06 -11.31
C THR A 82 -1.34 -0.76 -10.06
N ARG A 83 -0.08 -0.79 -9.60
CA ARG A 83 0.34 -1.70 -8.53
C ARG A 83 1.62 -1.28 -7.80
N VAL A 84 1.82 -1.90 -6.65
CA VAL A 84 3.11 -1.90 -5.94
C VAL A 84 3.53 -3.32 -5.58
N ARG A 85 4.84 -3.59 -5.64
CA ARG A 85 5.47 -4.83 -5.15
C ARG A 85 6.16 -4.54 -3.82
N ILE A 86 5.78 -5.30 -2.79
CA ILE A 86 6.34 -5.19 -1.44
C ILE A 86 7.02 -6.51 -1.09
N ARG A 87 8.20 -6.42 -0.47
CA ARG A 87 8.91 -7.58 0.07
C ARG A 87 9.11 -7.42 1.57
N THR A 88 8.67 -8.40 2.36
CA THR A 88 8.92 -8.46 3.80
C THR A 88 10.07 -9.41 4.12
N GLY A 89 10.81 -9.12 5.19
CA GLY A 89 12.01 -9.84 5.57
C GLY A 89 12.05 -10.24 7.04
N ASN A 90 12.95 -11.16 7.37
CA ASN A 90 13.28 -11.50 8.74
C ASN A 90 14.64 -10.92 9.19
N HIS A 91 14.97 -11.11 10.46
CA HIS A 91 16.28 -10.78 11.04
C HIS A 91 17.50 -11.39 10.33
N GLU A 92 17.35 -12.38 9.44
CA GLU A 92 18.46 -12.90 8.63
C GLU A 92 18.63 -12.16 7.30
N GLY A 93 17.78 -11.15 7.01
CA GLY A 93 17.72 -10.48 5.70
C GLY A 93 17.10 -11.35 4.60
N ARG A 94 16.41 -12.43 4.97
CA ARG A 94 15.73 -13.34 4.03
C ARG A 94 14.26 -12.97 3.89
N PRO A 95 13.62 -13.24 2.73
CA PRO A 95 12.17 -13.10 2.61
C PRO A 95 11.47 -13.85 3.74
N LYS A 96 10.43 -13.24 4.31
CA LYS A 96 9.56 -13.94 5.25
C LYS A 96 8.16 -13.36 5.21
N ASP A 97 7.15 -14.21 5.25
CA ASP A 97 5.76 -13.78 5.38
C ASP A 97 5.55 -13.02 6.70
N ARG A 98 5.20 -11.74 6.60
CA ARG A 98 5.02 -10.84 7.74
C ARG A 98 3.89 -9.87 7.49
N THR A 99 3.30 -9.39 8.59
CA THR A 99 2.32 -8.31 8.52
C THR A 99 3.02 -7.01 8.14
N PHE A 100 2.43 -6.25 7.23
CA PHE A 100 2.92 -4.94 6.83
C PHE A 100 1.76 -3.96 6.63
N THR A 101 2.06 -2.67 6.75
CA THR A 101 1.19 -1.59 6.29
C THR A 101 1.78 -0.91 5.08
N PHE A 102 0.93 -0.31 4.26
CA PHE A 102 1.34 0.59 3.21
C PHE A 102 0.41 1.80 3.10
N ASN A 103 0.95 2.88 2.55
CA ASN A 103 0.21 4.05 2.10
C ASN A 103 0.71 4.43 0.71
N ALA A 104 -0.22 4.43 -0.25
CA ALA A 104 -0.01 4.95 -1.59
C ALA A 104 -0.82 6.23 -1.75
N THR A 105 -0.16 7.34 -2.07
CA THR A 105 -0.81 8.64 -2.27
C THR A 105 -0.41 9.22 -3.62
N GLY A 106 -1.38 9.71 -4.38
CA GLY A 106 -1.14 10.25 -5.72
C GLY A 106 -2.40 10.80 -6.36
N MET A 107 -2.33 11.06 -7.66
CA MET A 107 -3.51 11.47 -8.44
C MET A 107 -4.35 10.25 -8.77
N GLY A 108 -5.58 10.20 -8.26
CA GLY A 108 -6.54 9.15 -8.60
C GLY A 108 -7.54 9.58 -9.67
N PRO A 109 -8.50 8.71 -9.99
CA PRO A 109 -9.43 8.89 -11.11
C PRO A 109 -10.45 10.04 -10.97
N GLY A 110 -10.31 10.92 -9.98
CA GLY A 110 -11.24 12.02 -9.77
C GLY A 110 -12.52 11.56 -9.06
N LEU A 111 -12.95 12.30 -8.04
CA LEU A 111 -14.40 12.47 -7.88
C LEU A 111 -14.83 13.29 -9.11
N LEU A 112 -15.69 12.73 -9.96
CA LEU A 112 -16.50 13.55 -10.82
C LEU A 112 -17.29 14.45 -9.87
N ALA A 113 -16.98 15.75 -9.84
CA ALA A 113 -17.87 16.69 -9.16
C ALA A 113 -19.24 16.53 -9.83
N GLU A 114 -20.26 16.21 -9.03
CA GLU A 114 -21.65 16.25 -9.47
C GLU A 114 -21.90 17.59 -10.17
N GLU A 115 -22.65 17.49 -11.26
CA GLU A 115 -22.92 18.58 -12.19
C GLU A 115 -23.30 19.85 -11.45
N ALA A 116 -22.68 20.97 -11.85
CA ALA A 116 -23.19 22.28 -11.51
C ALA A 116 -24.57 22.41 -12.17
N SER A 117 -25.61 22.08 -11.41
CA SER A 117 -26.99 22.43 -11.72
C SER A 117 -27.20 23.90 -11.36
N ASP A 118 -27.22 24.76 -12.36
CA ASP A 118 -27.90 26.06 -12.38
C ASP A 118 -28.69 26.18 -13.69
#